data_AF-A0A1L7D105-F1
#
_entry.id   AF-A0A1L7D105-F1
#
_cell.length_a   1.000
_cell.length_b   1.000
_cell.length_c   1.000
_cell.angle_alpha   90.00
_cell.angle_beta   90.00
_cell.angle_gamma   90.00
#
_symmetry.space_group_name_H-M   'P 1'
#
loop_
_entity.id
_entity.type
_entity.pdbx_description
1 polymer ?
#
loop_
_entity_poly.entity_id
_entity_poly.type
_entity_poly.pdbx_seq_one_letter_code
_entity_poly.pdbx_strand_id
1 'polypeptide(L)'
;MLIDHNLASFSDVAFRTSLVVYVIALFISLYYYGRIQAVIDARRGSAPLGADVEARVARIGAMMQSLIWVGIAVHLVAIVLRGLATGRFPLGNLYEYVLMITFGAMTAAALAFQRKEWRTLWPWMLVPILALMFYGGTKLYLEAAPVMPALKSYWLPVHVTVVSLGASIGLLSGLMSSLHLLRRWQPKGQESGLAGKVAKPLPNAAKLDQLAYRTAIITLPTLGLGIVLGAIWAEATWGRPWGWDPKETASFATWVLYAAYLHARATPSWRKGAPWINVAAMAVMIFNLFFINLVTSGLHSYAGV
;
A
#
# COMPACT_ATOMS: atom_id res chain seq x y z
N MET A 1 25.39 1.46 21.26
CA MET A 1 25.11 2.87 20.95
C MET A 1 23.90 3.26 21.79
N LEU A 2 23.96 4.36 22.53
CA LEU A 2 22.82 4.86 23.31
C LEU A 2 21.76 5.35 22.32
N ILE A 3 20.49 5.02 22.59
CA ILE A 3 19.35 5.46 21.77
C ILE A 3 19.14 6.95 22.02
N ASP A 4 18.98 7.73 20.95
CA ASP A 4 18.59 9.13 21.09
C ASP A 4 17.06 9.23 21.25
N HIS A 5 16.63 9.41 22.50
CA HIS A 5 15.21 9.50 22.86
C HIS A 5 14.53 10.76 22.31
N ASN A 6 15.26 11.85 22.04
CA ASN A 6 14.67 13.06 21.45
C ASN A 6 14.33 12.80 19.99
N LEU A 7 15.26 12.23 19.23
CA LEU A 7 15.03 11.85 17.83
C LEU A 7 13.93 10.79 17.71
N ALA A 8 13.88 9.82 18.62
CA ALA A 8 12.80 8.83 18.66
C ALA A 8 11.43 9.49 18.91
N SER A 9 11.35 10.42 19.87
CA SER A 9 10.12 11.18 20.14
C SER A 9 9.70 12.03 18.94
N PHE A 10 10.64 12.70 18.26
CA PHE A 10 10.32 13.46 17.05
C PHE A 10 9.86 12.56 15.89
N SER A 11 10.42 11.35 15.77
CA SER A 11 9.94 10.34 14.82
C SER A 11 8.47 9.99 15.08
N ASP A 12 8.11 9.76 16.35
CA ASP A 12 6.74 9.41 16.73
C ASP A 12 5.77 10.57 16.50
N VAL A 13 6.19 11.81 16.78
CA VAL A 13 5.41 13.01 16.46
C VAL A 13 5.24 13.15 14.95
N ALA A 14 6.28 12.94 14.16
CA ALA A 14 6.19 12.98 12.70
C ALA A 14 5.24 11.90 12.16
N PHE A 15 5.27 10.68 12.71
CA PHE A 15 4.34 9.62 12.35
C PHE A 15 2.88 9.98 12.67
N ARG A 16 2.62 10.51 13.86
CA ARG A 16 1.27 10.97 14.25
C ARG A 16 0.81 12.14 13.37
N THR A 17 1.72 13.05 13.04
CA THR A 17 1.45 14.20 12.18
C THR A 17 1.10 13.75 10.75
N SER A 18 1.85 12.79 10.17
CA SER A 18 1.53 12.26 8.84
C SER A 18 0.17 11.55 8.83
N LEU A 19 -0.17 10.81 9.90
CA LEU A 19 -1.50 10.21 10.07
C LEU A 19 -2.60 11.28 10.06
N VAL A 20 -2.45 12.37 10.84
CA VAL A 20 -3.41 13.48 10.85
C VAL A 20 -3.54 14.13 9.47
N VAL A 21 -2.43 14.38 8.79
CA VAL A 21 -2.44 14.95 7.43
C VAL A 21 -3.19 14.03 6.45
N TYR A 22 -2.99 12.72 6.52
CA TYR A 22 -3.71 11.76 5.69
C TYR A 22 -5.19 11.65 6.05
N VAL A 23 -5.57 11.79 7.32
CA VAL A 23 -6.99 11.87 7.73
C VAL A 23 -7.65 13.12 7.13
N ILE A 24 -7.00 14.28 7.20
CA ILE A 24 -7.49 15.51 6.56
C ILE A 24 -7.60 15.30 5.04
N ALA A 25 -6.59 14.68 4.42
CA ALA A 25 -6.62 14.35 3.00
C ALA A 25 -7.79 13.41 2.65
N LEU A 26 -8.13 12.44 3.52
CA LEU A 26 -9.26 11.54 3.34
C LEU A 26 -10.59 12.32 3.36
N PHE A 27 -10.79 13.23 4.32
CA PHE A 27 -12.01 14.04 4.36
C PHE A 27 -12.17 14.91 3.11
N ILE A 28 -11.09 15.56 2.65
CA ILE A 28 -11.09 16.33 1.41
C ILE A 28 -11.34 15.42 0.20
N SER A 29 -10.79 14.20 0.22
CA SER A 29 -10.97 13.21 -0.83
C SER A 29 -12.42 12.73 -0.94
N LEU A 30 -13.07 12.44 0.19
CA LEU A 30 -14.48 12.06 0.25
C LEU A 30 -15.38 13.21 -0.20
N TYR A 31 -15.06 14.45 0.21
CA TYR A 31 -15.75 15.63 -0.27
C TYR A 31 -15.59 15.79 -1.79
N TYR A 32 -14.37 15.69 -2.31
CA TYR A 32 -14.10 15.69 -3.76
C TYR A 32 -14.88 14.59 -4.48
N TYR A 33 -14.96 13.38 -3.90
CA TYR A 33 -15.69 12.23 -4.43
C TYR A 33 -17.19 12.51 -4.59
N GLY A 34 -17.80 13.15 -3.59
CA GLY A 34 -19.20 13.58 -3.68
C GLY A 34 -19.42 14.69 -4.72
N ARG A 35 -18.51 15.68 -4.76
CA ARG A 35 -18.62 16.79 -5.72
C ARG A 35 -18.43 16.34 -7.16
N ILE A 36 -17.48 15.45 -7.44
CA ILE A 36 -17.26 14.94 -8.80
C ILE A 36 -18.44 14.06 -9.25
N GLN A 37 -19.12 13.37 -8.32
CA GLN A 37 -20.33 12.64 -8.64
C GLN A 37 -21.44 13.58 -9.12
N ALA A 38 -21.67 14.70 -8.43
CA ALA A 38 -22.64 15.71 -8.89
C ALA A 38 -22.30 16.27 -10.28
N VAL A 39 -21.01 16.47 -10.58
CA VAL A 39 -20.54 16.89 -11.91
C VAL A 39 -20.83 15.83 -12.98
N ILE A 40 -20.59 14.55 -12.68
CA ILE A 40 -20.92 13.44 -13.59
C ILE A 40 -22.42 13.39 -13.87
N ASP A 41 -23.25 13.64 -12.87
CA ASP A 41 -24.71 13.56 -12.97
C ASP A 41 -25.26 14.68 -13.85
N ALA A 42 -24.78 15.91 -13.64
CA ALA A 42 -25.13 17.04 -14.50
C ALA A 42 -24.67 16.83 -15.95
N ARG A 43 -23.45 16.30 -16.17
CA ARG A 43 -22.97 15.96 -17.53
C ARG A 43 -23.79 14.88 -18.21
N ARG A 44 -24.29 13.88 -17.47
CA ARG A 44 -25.15 12.82 -18.01
C ARG A 44 -26.58 13.30 -18.28
N GLY A 45 -27.08 14.24 -17.48
CA GLY A 45 -28.39 14.85 -17.64
C GLY A 45 -28.42 16.05 -18.60
N SER A 46 -27.32 16.31 -19.33
CA SER A 46 -27.17 17.46 -20.23
C SER A 46 -27.43 18.83 -19.56
N ALA A 47 -27.28 18.91 -18.23
CA ALA A 47 -27.48 20.14 -17.48
C ALA A 47 -26.25 21.04 -17.61
N PRO A 48 -26.40 22.35 -17.88
CA PRO A 48 -25.27 23.27 -17.94
C PRO A 48 -24.63 23.39 -16.56
N LEU A 49 -23.37 23.00 -16.45
CA LEU A 49 -22.52 23.27 -15.30
C LEU A 49 -21.82 24.61 -15.53
N GLY A 50 -21.88 25.50 -14.55
CA GLY A 50 -21.03 26.69 -14.55
C GLY A 50 -19.55 26.31 -14.56
N ALA A 51 -18.76 26.96 -15.40
CA ALA A 51 -17.31 26.74 -15.50
C ALA A 51 -16.60 26.98 -14.15
N ASP A 52 -17.17 27.82 -13.30
CA ASP A 52 -16.73 28.09 -11.93
C ASP A 52 -16.85 26.85 -11.01
N VAL A 53 -17.90 26.05 -11.17
CA VAL A 53 -18.12 24.82 -10.40
C VAL A 53 -17.06 23.77 -10.76
N GLU A 54 -16.81 23.55 -12.05
CA GLU A 54 -15.79 22.60 -12.51
C GLU A 54 -14.38 23.02 -12.05
N ALA A 55 -14.06 24.32 -12.17
CA ALA A 55 -12.80 24.86 -11.69
C ALA A 55 -12.62 24.69 -10.17
N ARG A 56 -13.69 24.89 -9.39
CA ARG A 56 -13.69 24.69 -7.93
C ARG A 56 -13.44 23.23 -7.56
N VAL A 57 -14.11 22.29 -8.23
CA VAL A 57 -13.89 20.83 -8.01
C VAL A 57 -12.46 20.43 -8.37
N ALA A 58 -11.93 20.93 -9.49
CA ALA A 58 -10.55 20.69 -9.90
C ALA A 58 -9.52 21.22 -8.88
N ARG A 59 -9.79 22.39 -8.28
CA ARG A 59 -8.96 22.99 -7.24
C ARG A 59 -8.96 22.15 -5.96
N ILE A 60 -10.11 21.67 -5.51
CA ILE A 60 -10.22 20.76 -4.35
C ILE A 60 -9.37 19.51 -4.58
N GLY A 61 -9.49 18.90 -5.77
CA GLY A 61 -8.68 17.73 -6.12
C GLY A 61 -7.17 18.02 -6.16
N ALA A 62 -6.77 19.26 -6.50
CA ALA A 62 -5.36 19.65 -6.50
C ALA A 62 -4.83 19.86 -5.08
N MET A 63 -5.60 20.53 -4.22
CA MET A 63 -5.30 20.72 -2.80
C MET A 63 -5.13 19.37 -2.08
N MET A 64 -6.02 18.41 -2.34
CA MET A 64 -5.88 17.04 -1.85
C MET A 64 -4.55 16.41 -2.30
N GLN A 65 -4.21 16.50 -3.59
CA GLN A 65 -2.96 15.93 -4.12
C GLN A 65 -1.73 16.56 -3.44
N SER A 66 -1.74 17.87 -3.18
CA SER A 66 -0.67 18.56 -2.46
C SER A 66 -0.56 18.06 -1.01
N LEU A 67 -1.68 17.90 -0.31
CA LEU A 67 -1.69 17.37 1.06
C LEU A 67 -1.15 15.94 1.15
N ILE A 68 -1.43 15.10 0.16
CA ILE A 68 -0.83 13.76 0.08
C ILE A 68 0.69 13.85 0.05
N TRP A 69 1.26 14.72 -0.80
CA TRP A 69 2.71 14.88 -0.89
C TRP A 69 3.32 15.44 0.40
N VAL A 70 2.64 16.37 1.07
CA VAL A 70 3.04 16.85 2.41
C VAL A 70 3.02 15.70 3.41
N GLY A 71 1.96 14.89 3.42
CA GLY A 71 1.85 13.71 4.28
C GLY A 71 3.00 12.71 4.03
N ILE A 72 3.35 12.47 2.77
CA ILE A 72 4.48 11.60 2.38
C ILE A 72 5.81 12.18 2.87
N ALA A 73 6.03 13.48 2.73
CA ALA A 73 7.26 14.12 3.20
C ALA A 73 7.41 14.03 4.72
N VAL A 74 6.33 14.29 5.48
CA VAL A 74 6.33 14.14 6.94
C VAL A 74 6.51 12.67 7.35
N HIS A 75 5.93 11.73 6.59
CA HIS A 75 6.11 10.30 6.82
C HIS A 75 7.55 9.85 6.60
N LEU A 76 8.24 10.40 5.58
CA LEU A 76 9.66 10.18 5.36
C LEU A 76 10.51 10.71 6.52
N VAL A 77 10.17 11.89 7.05
CA VAL A 77 10.83 12.44 8.24
C VAL A 77 10.72 11.48 9.42
N ALA A 78 9.55 10.85 9.64
CA ALA A 78 9.39 9.85 10.68
C ALA A 78 10.38 8.68 10.51
N ILE A 79 10.51 8.13 9.29
CA ILE A 79 11.46 7.04 8.97
C ILE A 79 12.91 7.48 9.22
N VAL A 80 13.31 8.64 8.70
CA VAL A 80 14.69 9.13 8.82
C VAL A 80 15.05 9.35 10.29
N LEU A 81 14.20 10.04 11.05
CA LEU A 81 14.42 10.28 12.47
C LEU A 81 14.49 8.98 13.27
N ARG A 82 13.67 7.98 12.91
CA ARG A 82 13.71 6.66 13.55
C ARG A 82 15.04 5.96 13.34
N GLY A 83 15.57 6.03 12.12
CA GLY A 83 16.87 5.46 11.78
C GLY A 83 18.02 6.16 12.49
N LEU A 84 18.01 7.49 12.50
CA LEU A 84 19.00 8.31 13.20
C LEU A 84 18.98 8.06 14.72
N ALA A 85 17.79 7.93 15.32
CA ALA A 85 17.64 7.67 16.76
C ALA A 85 18.28 6.35 17.21
N THR A 86 18.31 5.34 16.33
CA THR A 86 18.82 4.00 16.63
C THR A 86 20.21 3.72 16.03
N GLY A 87 20.73 4.63 15.21
CA GLY A 87 22.00 4.43 14.48
C GLY A 87 21.95 3.28 13.47
N ARG A 88 20.76 2.87 13.01
CA ARG A 88 20.55 1.76 12.06
C ARG A 88 19.39 2.05 11.13
N PHE A 89 19.27 1.27 10.07
CA PHE A 89 18.09 1.36 9.21
C PHE A 89 16.83 0.88 9.97
N PRO A 90 15.70 1.61 9.93
CA PRO A 90 14.52 1.34 10.75
C PRO A 90 13.63 0.26 10.11
N LEU A 91 14.09 -1.00 10.16
CA LEU A 91 13.39 -2.19 9.68
C LEU A 91 13.50 -3.37 10.67
N GLY A 92 13.71 -3.07 11.95
CA GLY A 92 14.05 -4.04 12.99
C GLY A 92 12.86 -4.69 13.70
N ASN A 93 11.64 -4.18 13.51
CA ASN A 93 10.43 -4.69 14.14
C ASN A 93 9.19 -4.42 13.26
N LEU A 94 8.03 -4.94 13.68
CA LEU A 94 6.82 -4.86 12.87
C LEU A 94 6.25 -3.43 12.75
N TYR A 95 6.42 -2.57 13.76
CA TYR A 95 6.06 -1.14 13.65
C TYR A 95 6.87 -0.45 12.56
N GLU A 96 8.20 -0.63 12.58
CA GLU A 96 9.12 -0.11 11.58
C GLU A 96 8.84 -0.67 10.17
N TYR A 97 8.42 -1.93 10.07
CA TYR A 97 7.98 -2.54 8.82
C TYR A 97 6.68 -1.92 8.29
N VAL A 98 5.68 -1.71 9.15
CA VAL A 98 4.42 -1.03 8.79
C VAL A 98 4.68 0.42 8.38
N LEU A 99 5.58 1.11 9.07
CA LEU A 99 6.03 2.46 8.73
C LEU A 99 6.58 2.50 7.29
N MET A 100 7.43 1.54 6.93
CA MET A 100 8.00 1.45 5.58
C MET A 100 6.97 1.09 4.51
N ILE A 101 6.10 0.10 4.74
CA ILE A 101 5.08 -0.32 3.77
C ILE A 101 4.06 0.79 3.52
N THR A 102 3.59 1.46 4.56
CA THR A 102 2.58 2.53 4.41
C THR A 102 3.18 3.73 3.70
N PHE A 103 4.44 4.09 3.99
CA PHE A 103 5.17 5.10 3.22
C PHE A 103 5.34 4.71 1.75
N GLY A 104 5.80 3.48 1.47
CA GLY A 104 6.01 2.99 0.11
C GLY A 104 4.71 2.93 -0.69
N ALA A 105 3.62 2.45 -0.08
CA ALA A 105 2.31 2.34 -0.72
C ALA A 105 1.74 3.73 -1.07
N MET A 106 1.83 4.70 -0.15
CA MET A 106 1.42 6.07 -0.41
C MET A 106 2.25 6.73 -1.50
N THR A 107 3.56 6.50 -1.51
CA THR A 107 4.47 7.00 -2.55
C THR A 107 4.14 6.39 -3.91
N ALA A 108 3.96 5.07 -3.99
CA ALA A 108 3.58 4.38 -5.23
C ALA A 108 2.22 4.88 -5.75
N ALA A 109 1.22 5.06 -4.88
CA ALA A 109 -0.07 5.63 -5.25
C ALA A 109 0.05 7.08 -5.72
N ALA A 110 0.83 7.92 -5.01
CA ALA A 110 1.02 9.31 -5.40
C ALA A 110 1.64 9.43 -6.79
N LEU A 111 2.66 8.62 -7.09
CA LEU A 111 3.28 8.54 -8.41
C LEU A 111 2.30 8.03 -9.48
N ALA A 112 1.44 7.06 -9.16
CA ALA A 112 0.43 6.56 -10.08
C ALA A 112 -0.72 7.55 -10.34
N PHE A 113 -1.15 8.32 -9.34
CA PHE A 113 -2.37 9.14 -9.36
C PHE A 113 -2.14 10.61 -9.75
N GLN A 114 -1.10 10.91 -10.54
CA GLN A 114 -0.75 12.29 -10.93
C GLN A 114 -1.81 12.98 -11.80
N ARG A 115 -2.51 12.22 -12.65
CA ARG A 115 -3.54 12.79 -13.54
C ARG A 115 -4.85 13.00 -12.79
N LYS A 116 -5.59 14.06 -13.16
CA LYS A 116 -6.87 14.45 -12.52
C LYS A 116 -7.90 13.31 -12.47
N GLU A 117 -7.90 12.43 -13.47
CA GLU A 117 -8.81 11.29 -13.57
C GLU A 117 -8.58 10.20 -12.50
N TRP A 118 -7.38 10.13 -11.93
CA TRP A 118 -7.04 9.14 -10.90
C TRP A 118 -7.32 9.63 -9.48
N ARG A 119 -7.64 10.91 -9.31
CA ARG A 119 -7.89 11.53 -8.00
C ARG A 119 -9.09 10.92 -7.27
N THR A 120 -10.01 10.28 -7.97
CA THR A 120 -11.12 9.55 -7.35
C THR A 120 -10.68 8.25 -6.66
N LEU A 121 -9.45 7.78 -6.88
CA LEU A 121 -8.92 6.59 -6.23
C LEU A 121 -8.38 6.85 -4.81
N TRP A 122 -8.19 8.11 -4.42
CA TRP A 122 -7.61 8.45 -3.13
C TRP A 122 -8.38 7.93 -1.91
N PRO A 123 -9.72 7.96 -1.82
CA PRO A 123 -10.41 7.39 -0.66
C PRO A 123 -10.13 5.89 -0.51
N TRP A 124 -10.04 5.18 -1.64
CA TRP A 124 -9.79 3.74 -1.69
C TRP A 124 -8.39 3.36 -1.25
N MET A 125 -7.42 4.25 -1.45
CA MET A 125 -6.05 4.06 -0.97
C MET A 125 -5.88 4.51 0.48
N LEU A 126 -6.44 5.67 0.83
CA LEU A 126 -6.28 6.28 2.16
C LEU A 126 -6.94 5.45 3.25
N VAL A 127 -8.13 4.89 3.03
CA VAL A 127 -8.85 4.10 4.05
C VAL A 127 -8.03 2.91 4.57
N PRO A 128 -7.57 1.96 3.72
CA PRO A 128 -6.78 0.82 4.20
C PRO A 128 -5.42 1.24 4.76
N ILE A 129 -4.77 2.28 4.21
CA ILE A 129 -3.49 2.77 4.72
C ILE A 129 -3.63 3.42 6.09
N LEU A 130 -4.66 4.26 6.29
CA LEU A 130 -4.94 4.87 7.59
C LEU A 130 -5.30 3.83 8.64
N ALA A 131 -6.07 2.81 8.27
CA ALA A 131 -6.36 1.69 9.17
C ALA A 131 -5.09 0.95 9.59
N LEU A 132 -4.18 0.69 8.62
CA LEU A 132 -2.90 0.05 8.89
C LEU A 132 -1.97 0.94 9.73
N MET A 133 -1.89 2.25 9.47
CA MET A 133 -1.12 3.19 10.27
C MET A 133 -1.67 3.31 11.70
N PHE A 134 -2.99 3.38 11.86
CA PHE A 134 -3.64 3.43 13.16
C PHE A 134 -3.36 2.15 13.97
N TYR A 135 -3.52 0.97 13.36
CA TYR A 135 -3.20 -0.30 14.00
C TYR A 135 -1.70 -0.39 14.33
N GLY A 136 -0.83 0.00 13.40
CA GLY A 136 0.62 0.03 13.60
C GLY A 136 1.04 0.92 14.77
N GLY A 137 0.48 2.12 14.88
CA GLY A 137 0.81 3.07 15.94
C GLY A 137 0.19 2.75 17.31
N THR A 138 -0.81 1.88 17.39
CA THR A 138 -1.51 1.56 18.65
C THR A 138 -1.22 0.15 19.18
N LYS A 139 -1.13 -0.84 18.29
CA LYS A 139 -0.98 -2.26 18.66
C LYS A 139 0.40 -2.82 18.39
N LEU A 140 1.09 -2.28 17.38
CA LEU A 140 2.42 -2.77 16.99
C LEU A 140 3.56 -1.88 17.44
N TYR A 141 3.24 -0.71 18.02
CA TYR A 141 4.23 0.27 18.45
C TYR A 141 5.20 -0.36 19.44
N LEU A 142 6.49 -0.21 19.14
CA LEU A 142 7.59 -0.60 19.99
C LEU A 142 8.53 0.59 20.14
N GLU A 143 9.18 0.70 21.29
CA GLU A 143 10.18 1.75 21.51
C GLU A 143 11.39 1.58 20.58
N ALA A 144 12.08 2.68 20.31
CA ALA A 144 13.30 2.65 19.52
C ALA A 144 14.36 1.83 20.26
N ALA A 145 14.70 0.66 19.72
CA ALA A 145 15.63 -0.27 20.35
C ALA A 145 16.66 -0.82 19.34
N PRO A 146 17.81 -1.35 19.81
CA PRO A 146 18.71 -2.12 18.96
C PRO A 146 17.97 -3.31 18.33
N VAL A 147 18.39 -3.71 17.13
CA VAL A 147 17.90 -4.96 16.52
C VAL A 147 18.23 -6.15 17.42
N MET A 148 17.29 -7.09 17.49
CA MET A 148 17.51 -8.39 18.14
C MET A 148 18.75 -9.08 17.53
N PRO A 149 19.52 -9.86 18.31
CA PRO A 149 20.75 -10.49 17.82
C PRO A 149 20.58 -11.29 16.52
N ALA A 150 19.46 -12.02 16.38
CA ALA A 150 19.13 -12.79 15.19
C ALA A 150 18.95 -11.94 13.91
N LEU A 151 18.69 -10.64 14.06
CA LEU A 151 18.47 -9.68 12.97
C LEU A 151 19.69 -8.79 12.69
N LYS A 152 20.79 -8.93 13.45
CA LYS A 152 22.02 -8.16 13.25
C LYS A 152 22.79 -8.64 12.02
N SER A 153 22.37 -8.18 10.84
CA SER A 153 23.01 -8.54 9.57
C SER A 153 22.98 -7.38 8.58
N TYR A 154 24.02 -7.29 7.75
CA TYR A 154 24.08 -6.36 6.60
C TYR A 154 22.95 -6.61 5.59
N TRP A 155 22.44 -7.83 5.53
CA TRP A 155 21.38 -8.22 4.60
C TRP A 155 19.99 -7.72 5.00
N LEU A 156 19.74 -7.40 6.28
CA LEU A 156 18.41 -7.00 6.74
C LEU A 156 17.90 -5.74 6.02
N PRO A 157 18.65 -4.62 5.96
CA PRO A 157 18.18 -3.43 5.25
C PRO A 157 17.96 -3.70 3.76
N VAL A 158 18.78 -4.54 3.14
CA VAL A 158 18.70 -4.86 1.70
C VAL A 158 17.44 -5.68 1.40
N HIS A 159 17.30 -6.84 2.04
CA HIS A 159 16.17 -7.75 1.83
C HIS A 159 14.83 -7.08 2.19
N VAL A 160 14.74 -6.52 3.41
CA VAL A 160 13.46 -6.05 3.94
C VAL A 160 12.99 -4.79 3.20
N THR A 161 13.89 -3.93 2.72
CA THR A 161 13.51 -2.79 1.86
C THR A 161 12.94 -3.26 0.53
N VAL A 162 13.60 -4.22 -0.13
CA VAL A 162 13.12 -4.76 -1.42
C VAL A 162 11.75 -5.43 -1.27
N VAL A 163 11.56 -6.25 -0.23
CA VAL A 163 10.25 -6.86 0.05
C VAL A 163 9.20 -5.81 0.40
N SER A 164 9.53 -4.79 1.19
CA SER A 164 8.61 -3.70 1.54
C SER A 164 8.17 -2.91 0.31
N LEU A 165 9.09 -2.65 -0.62
CA LEU A 165 8.80 -1.99 -1.89
C LEU A 165 7.89 -2.85 -2.76
N GLY A 166 8.20 -4.15 -2.90
CA GLY A 166 7.35 -5.09 -3.62
C GLY A 166 5.94 -5.17 -3.03
N ALA A 167 5.83 -5.28 -1.71
CA ALA A 167 4.55 -5.31 -1.01
C ALA A 167 3.74 -4.03 -1.19
N SER A 168 4.39 -2.86 -1.10
CA SER A 168 3.79 -1.55 -1.29
C SER A 168 3.13 -1.40 -2.67
N ILE A 169 3.85 -1.80 -3.72
CA ILE A 169 3.36 -1.72 -5.12
C ILE A 169 2.32 -2.82 -5.37
N GLY A 170 2.51 -4.00 -4.77
CA GLY A 170 1.56 -5.11 -4.85
C GLY A 170 0.21 -4.79 -4.25
N LEU A 171 0.18 -4.09 -3.11
CA LEU A 171 -1.06 -3.64 -2.45
C LEU A 171 -1.86 -2.72 -3.38
N LEU A 172 -1.18 -1.79 -4.05
CA LEU A 172 -1.79 -0.93 -5.06
C LEU A 172 -2.35 -1.76 -6.22
N SER A 173 -1.61 -2.76 -6.71
CA SER A 173 -2.06 -3.66 -7.78
C SER A 173 -3.35 -4.41 -7.41
N GLY A 174 -3.37 -5.04 -6.24
CA GLY A 174 -4.52 -5.79 -5.74
C GLY A 174 -5.75 -4.90 -5.53
N LEU A 175 -5.55 -3.71 -4.95
CA LEU A 175 -6.61 -2.72 -4.76
C LEU A 175 -7.23 -2.32 -6.11
N MET A 176 -6.41 -2.07 -7.13
CA MET A 176 -6.90 -1.74 -8.47
C MET A 176 -7.68 -2.90 -9.11
N SER A 177 -7.28 -4.15 -8.85
CA SER A 177 -8.06 -5.34 -9.27
C SER A 177 -9.39 -5.47 -8.53
N SER A 178 -9.45 -5.16 -7.23
CA SER A 178 -10.72 -5.09 -6.49
C SER A 178 -11.66 -4.03 -7.08
N LEU A 179 -11.14 -2.83 -7.38
CA LEU A 179 -11.93 -1.77 -8.01
C LEU A 179 -12.34 -2.12 -9.43
N HIS A 180 -11.49 -2.82 -10.18
CA HIS A 180 -11.85 -3.35 -11.50
C HIS A 180 -13.03 -4.31 -11.43
N LEU A 181 -13.04 -5.23 -10.46
CA LEU A 181 -14.15 -6.16 -10.23
C LEU A 181 -15.44 -5.41 -9.86
N LEU A 182 -15.35 -4.43 -8.95
CA LEU A 182 -16.47 -3.54 -8.62
C LEU A 182 -17.02 -2.83 -9.86
N ARG A 183 -16.13 -2.33 -10.72
CA ARG A 183 -16.52 -1.62 -11.95
C ARG A 183 -17.08 -2.54 -13.04
N ARG A 184 -16.66 -3.81 -13.07
CA ARG A 184 -17.25 -4.84 -13.93
C ARG A 184 -18.66 -5.21 -13.47
N TRP A 185 -18.90 -5.24 -12.16
CA TRP A 185 -20.22 -5.47 -11.59
C TRP A 185 -21.16 -4.28 -11.75
N GLN A 186 -20.62 -3.05 -11.78
CA GLN A 186 -21.38 -1.81 -11.97
C GLN A 186 -20.90 -1.06 -13.22
N PRO A 187 -21.26 -1.50 -14.45
CA PRO A 187 -20.84 -0.86 -15.69
C PRO A 187 -21.29 0.62 -15.80
N LYS A 188 -20.56 1.41 -16.59
CA LYS A 188 -20.92 2.82 -16.84
C LYS A 188 -22.31 2.90 -17.47
N GLY A 189 -23.22 3.67 -16.86
CA GLY A 189 -24.59 3.87 -17.35
C GLY A 189 -25.60 2.84 -16.82
N GLN A 190 -25.14 1.76 -16.18
CA GLN A 190 -25.98 0.72 -15.58
C GLN A 190 -25.78 0.66 -14.05
N GLU A 191 -25.25 1.73 -13.45
CA GLU A 191 -24.97 1.78 -12.02
C GLU A 191 -26.27 1.79 -11.19
N SER A 192 -26.42 0.86 -10.25
CA SER A 192 -27.63 0.72 -9.43
C SER A 192 -27.33 0.55 -7.93
N GLY A 193 -28.26 1.01 -7.08
CA GLY A 193 -28.16 0.89 -5.62
C GLY A 193 -26.99 1.66 -4.99
N LEU A 194 -26.59 1.23 -3.78
CA LEU A 194 -25.46 1.81 -3.05
C LEU A 194 -24.12 1.56 -3.77
N ALA A 195 -23.92 0.34 -4.29
CA ALA A 195 -22.72 -0.02 -5.02
C ALA A 195 -22.53 0.82 -6.30
N GLY A 196 -23.62 1.11 -7.01
CA GLY A 196 -23.61 1.99 -8.17
C GLY A 196 -23.17 3.42 -7.82
N LYS A 197 -23.69 3.99 -6.72
CA LYS A 197 -23.27 5.32 -6.24
C LYS A 197 -21.78 5.35 -5.94
N VAL A 198 -21.27 4.31 -5.27
CA VAL A 198 -19.86 4.17 -4.93
C VAL A 198 -18.99 3.95 -6.17
N ALA A 199 -19.44 3.18 -7.16
CA ALA A 199 -18.67 2.89 -8.38
C ALA A 199 -18.71 4.02 -9.44
N LYS A 200 -19.70 4.91 -9.39
CA LYS A 200 -19.95 5.93 -10.41
C LYS A 200 -18.75 6.87 -10.65
N PRO A 201 -18.06 7.39 -9.63
CA PRO A 201 -16.88 8.26 -9.81
C PRO A 201 -15.61 7.51 -10.22
N LEU A 202 -15.61 6.17 -10.20
CA LEU A 202 -14.44 5.39 -10.58
C LEU A 202 -14.15 5.52 -12.08
N PRO A 203 -12.85 5.41 -12.46
CA PRO A 203 -12.45 5.21 -13.84
C PRO A 203 -13.17 4.00 -14.50
N ASN A 204 -13.03 3.88 -15.82
CA ASN A 204 -13.57 2.69 -16.49
C ASN A 204 -12.79 1.42 -16.08
N ALA A 205 -13.41 0.25 -16.25
CA ALA A 205 -12.82 -1.03 -15.85
C ALA A 205 -11.47 -1.29 -16.56
N ALA A 206 -11.33 -0.90 -17.83
CA ALA A 206 -10.10 -1.08 -18.60
C ALA A 206 -8.91 -0.28 -18.02
N LYS A 207 -9.13 0.96 -17.56
CA LYS A 207 -8.11 1.79 -16.92
C LYS A 207 -7.68 1.20 -15.59
N LEU A 208 -8.62 0.72 -14.78
CA LEU A 208 -8.33 0.05 -13.50
C LEU A 208 -7.51 -1.23 -13.72
N ASP A 209 -7.90 -2.06 -14.70
CA ASP A 209 -7.14 -3.25 -15.08
C ASP A 209 -5.72 -2.90 -15.58
N GLN A 210 -5.60 -1.87 -16.41
CA GLN A 210 -4.29 -1.43 -16.92
C GLN A 210 -3.38 -0.95 -15.79
N LEU A 211 -3.91 -0.22 -14.81
CA LEU A 211 -3.11 0.23 -13.68
C LEU A 211 -2.71 -0.95 -12.79
N ALA A 212 -3.64 -1.87 -12.48
CA ALA A 212 -3.36 -3.10 -11.73
C ALA A 212 -2.22 -3.89 -12.39
N TYR A 213 -2.29 -4.09 -13.71
CA TYR A 213 -1.29 -4.78 -14.50
C TYR A 213 0.08 -4.09 -14.45
N ARG A 214 0.13 -2.77 -14.69
CA ARG A 214 1.39 -2.01 -14.66
C ARG A 214 2.11 -2.11 -13.32
N THR A 215 1.35 -2.02 -12.23
CA THR A 215 1.91 -2.19 -10.87
C THR A 215 2.33 -3.64 -10.60
N ALA A 216 1.59 -4.64 -11.11
CA ALA A 216 1.96 -6.05 -10.94
C ALA A 216 3.24 -6.44 -11.68
N ILE A 217 3.48 -5.88 -12.88
CA ILE A 217 4.73 -6.10 -13.63
C ILE A 217 5.96 -5.65 -12.82
N ILE A 218 5.83 -4.61 -11.98
CA ILE A 218 6.92 -4.16 -11.10
C ILE A 218 6.93 -4.99 -9.81
N THR A 219 5.76 -5.34 -9.28
CA THR A 219 5.62 -6.15 -8.07
C THR A 219 6.30 -7.51 -8.18
N LEU A 220 6.05 -8.23 -9.28
CA LEU A 220 6.54 -9.60 -9.46
C LEU A 220 8.07 -9.73 -9.36
N PRO A 221 8.89 -9.00 -10.16
CA PRO A 221 10.35 -9.07 -10.07
C PRO A 221 10.86 -8.49 -8.75
N THR A 222 10.21 -7.46 -8.19
CA THR A 222 10.62 -6.87 -6.91
C THR A 222 10.43 -7.85 -5.75
N LEU A 223 9.28 -8.52 -5.67
CA LEU A 223 9.03 -9.57 -4.67
C LEU A 223 9.92 -10.78 -4.90
N GLY A 224 10.14 -11.18 -6.17
CA GLY A 224 11.05 -12.29 -6.51
C GLY A 224 12.48 -12.01 -6.05
N LEU A 225 12.99 -10.81 -6.33
CA LEU A 225 14.29 -10.35 -5.82
C LEU A 225 14.31 -10.34 -4.29
N GLY A 226 13.24 -9.88 -3.65
CA GLY A 226 13.07 -9.93 -2.21
C GLY A 226 13.20 -11.35 -1.66
N ILE A 227 12.52 -12.34 -2.26
CA ILE A 227 12.61 -13.75 -1.85
C ILE A 227 14.03 -14.29 -2.01
N VAL A 228 14.69 -14.03 -3.14
CA VAL A 228 16.08 -14.47 -3.38
C VAL A 228 17.04 -13.85 -2.36
N LEU A 229 16.94 -12.54 -2.11
CA LEU A 229 17.73 -11.86 -1.09
C LEU A 229 17.44 -12.39 0.31
N GLY A 230 16.21 -12.80 0.57
CA GLY A 230 15.81 -13.44 1.83
C GLY A 230 16.49 -14.79 2.01
N ALA A 231 16.53 -15.60 0.95
CA ALA A 231 17.22 -16.89 0.97
C ALA A 231 18.74 -16.74 1.18
N ILE A 232 19.37 -15.76 0.53
CA ILE A 232 20.80 -15.45 0.75
C ILE A 232 21.05 -15.01 2.20
N TRP A 233 20.17 -14.17 2.74
CA TRP A 233 20.27 -13.75 4.14
C TRP A 233 20.08 -14.91 5.12
N ALA A 234 19.12 -15.79 4.84
CA ALA A 234 18.85 -16.98 5.65
C ALA A 234 20.06 -17.91 5.70
N GLU A 235 20.72 -18.16 4.56
CA GLU A 235 21.97 -18.92 4.49
C GLU A 235 23.05 -18.29 5.36
N ALA A 236 23.27 -16.98 5.20
CA ALA A 236 24.30 -16.25 5.94
C ALA A 236 24.07 -16.20 7.47
N THR A 237 22.83 -16.36 7.94
CA THR A 237 22.47 -16.17 9.36
C THR A 237 22.20 -17.49 10.08
N TRP A 238 21.62 -18.46 9.37
CA TRP A 238 21.15 -19.72 9.95
C TRP A 238 21.71 -20.97 9.25
N GLY A 239 22.57 -20.81 8.23
CA GLY A 239 23.22 -21.92 7.52
C GLY A 239 22.28 -22.75 6.64
N ARG A 240 21.11 -22.21 6.28
CA ARG A 240 20.20 -22.80 5.30
C ARG A 240 19.50 -21.69 4.49
N PRO A 241 19.31 -21.85 3.17
CA PRO A 241 18.74 -20.78 2.34
C PRO A 241 17.20 -20.77 2.36
N TRP A 242 16.58 -21.87 2.77
CA TRP A 242 15.13 -22.03 2.81
C TRP A 242 14.78 -23.19 3.74
N GLY A 243 13.62 -23.15 4.37
CA GLY A 243 13.02 -24.38 4.85
C GLY A 243 11.57 -24.29 5.27
N TRP A 244 10.76 -23.72 4.38
CA TRP A 244 9.31 -23.88 4.34
C TRP A 244 8.58 -23.45 5.60
N ASP A 245 9.13 -22.48 6.33
CA ASP A 245 8.38 -21.89 7.43
C ASP A 245 7.15 -21.12 6.92
N PRO A 246 6.18 -20.79 7.78
CA PRO A 246 4.95 -20.14 7.35
C PRO A 246 5.16 -18.83 6.58
N LYS A 247 6.22 -18.06 6.90
CA LYS A 247 6.52 -16.79 6.25
C LYS A 247 7.17 -16.97 4.89
N GLU A 248 8.14 -17.89 4.81
CA GLU A 248 8.74 -18.31 3.55
C GLU A 248 7.67 -18.84 2.58
N THR A 249 6.81 -19.73 3.07
CA THR A 249 5.72 -20.34 2.30
C THR A 249 4.70 -19.32 1.83
N ALA A 250 4.24 -18.42 2.71
CA ALA A 250 3.28 -17.38 2.34
C ALA A 250 3.88 -16.35 1.36
N SER A 251 5.18 -16.04 1.48
CA SER A 251 5.89 -15.15 0.55
C SER A 251 6.00 -15.79 -0.83
N PHE A 252 6.36 -17.06 -0.90
CA PHE A 252 6.39 -17.82 -2.15
C PHE A 252 5.01 -17.93 -2.79
N ALA A 253 3.97 -18.26 -2.01
CA ALA A 253 2.59 -18.30 -2.48
C ALA A 253 2.12 -16.95 -3.04
N THR A 254 2.44 -15.84 -2.36
CA THR A 254 2.16 -14.48 -2.83
C THR A 254 2.81 -14.23 -4.19
N TRP A 255 4.10 -14.56 -4.34
CA TRP A 255 4.84 -14.38 -5.58
C TRP A 255 4.26 -15.21 -6.73
N VAL A 256 3.95 -16.48 -6.48
CA VAL A 256 3.28 -17.37 -7.45
C VAL A 256 1.91 -16.82 -7.87
N LEU A 257 1.12 -16.27 -6.94
CA LEU A 257 -0.18 -15.69 -7.27
C LEU A 257 -0.04 -14.42 -8.15
N TYR A 258 0.95 -13.56 -7.91
CA TYR A 258 1.23 -12.45 -8.83
C TYR A 258 1.68 -12.93 -10.22
N ALA A 259 2.49 -13.99 -10.29
CA ALA A 259 2.88 -14.60 -11.57
C ALA A 259 1.67 -15.19 -12.29
N ALA A 260 0.83 -15.92 -11.57
CA ALA A 260 -0.41 -16.50 -12.07
C ALA A 260 -1.39 -15.43 -12.55
N TYR A 261 -1.50 -14.29 -11.86
CA TYR A 261 -2.29 -13.14 -12.32
C TYR A 261 -1.80 -12.63 -13.67
N LEU A 262 -0.49 -12.37 -13.80
CA LEU A 262 0.10 -11.85 -15.04
C LEU A 262 -0.07 -12.85 -16.19
N HIS A 263 0.12 -14.14 -15.93
CA HIS A 263 -0.11 -15.22 -16.88
C HIS A 263 -1.59 -15.31 -17.29
N ALA A 264 -2.51 -15.36 -16.33
CA ALA A 264 -3.95 -15.42 -16.57
C ALA A 264 -4.46 -14.21 -17.38
N ARG A 265 -3.89 -13.02 -17.18
CA ARG A 265 -4.26 -11.83 -17.95
C ARG A 265 -3.78 -11.90 -19.40
N ALA A 266 -2.59 -12.49 -19.62
CA ALA A 266 -2.06 -12.71 -20.96
C ALA A 266 -2.87 -13.78 -21.72
N THR A 267 -3.36 -14.81 -21.02
CA THR A 267 -4.12 -15.94 -21.60
C THR A 267 -5.59 -15.58 -21.84
N PRO A 268 -6.10 -15.58 -23.09
CA PRO A 268 -7.47 -15.15 -23.42
C PRO A 268 -8.57 -15.85 -22.61
N SER A 269 -8.44 -17.16 -22.40
CA SER A 269 -9.42 -17.99 -21.68
C SER A 269 -9.49 -17.68 -20.19
N TRP A 270 -8.40 -17.18 -19.60
CA TRP A 270 -8.27 -16.91 -18.16
C TRP A 270 -8.40 -15.43 -17.80
N ARG A 271 -8.38 -14.54 -18.80
CA ARG A 271 -8.39 -13.09 -18.61
C ARG A 271 -9.55 -12.58 -17.78
N LYS A 272 -10.73 -13.19 -17.90
CA LYS A 272 -11.92 -12.84 -17.10
C LYS A 272 -11.75 -13.18 -15.61
N GLY A 273 -10.93 -14.17 -15.27
CA GLY A 273 -10.65 -14.60 -13.89
C GLY A 273 -9.42 -13.93 -13.27
N ALA A 274 -8.51 -13.37 -14.09
CA ALA A 274 -7.25 -12.78 -13.64
C ALA A 274 -7.39 -11.79 -12.46
N PRO A 275 -8.36 -10.84 -12.43
CA PRO A 275 -8.48 -9.91 -11.31
C PRO A 275 -8.74 -10.60 -9.96
N TRP A 276 -9.44 -11.75 -9.94
CA TRP A 276 -9.65 -12.52 -8.71
C TRP A 276 -8.35 -13.12 -8.19
N ILE A 277 -7.47 -13.58 -9.08
CA ILE A 277 -6.14 -14.11 -8.73
C ILE A 277 -5.30 -12.99 -8.09
N ASN A 278 -5.35 -11.78 -8.62
CA ASN A 278 -4.60 -10.65 -8.06
C ASN A 278 -5.15 -10.21 -6.69
N VAL A 279 -6.47 -10.24 -6.50
CA VAL A 279 -7.10 -10.00 -5.19
C VAL A 279 -6.68 -11.08 -4.20
N ALA A 280 -6.59 -12.34 -4.62
CA ALA A 280 -6.06 -13.41 -3.79
C ALA A 280 -4.58 -13.20 -3.45
N ALA A 281 -3.75 -12.76 -4.40
CA ALA A 281 -2.34 -12.41 -4.16
C ALA A 281 -2.21 -11.34 -3.06
N MET A 282 -3.01 -10.28 -3.16
CA MET A 282 -3.07 -9.22 -2.15
C MET A 282 -3.56 -9.75 -0.80
N ALA A 283 -4.56 -10.62 -0.78
CA ALA A 283 -5.09 -11.21 0.45
C ALA A 283 -4.04 -12.09 1.16
N VAL A 284 -3.31 -12.95 0.43
CA VAL A 284 -2.22 -13.76 0.98
C VAL A 284 -1.07 -12.90 1.48
N MET A 285 -0.77 -11.80 0.78
CA MET A 285 0.25 -10.84 1.23
C MET A 285 -0.14 -10.13 2.53
N ILE A 286 -1.41 -9.69 2.66
CA ILE A 286 -1.94 -9.10 3.90
C ILE A 286 -1.96 -10.14 5.02
N PHE A 287 -2.35 -11.37 4.71
CA PHE A 287 -2.29 -12.49 5.65
C PHE A 287 -0.87 -12.74 6.15
N ASN A 288 0.13 -12.69 5.27
CA ASN A 288 1.54 -12.80 5.64
C ASN A 288 1.99 -11.64 6.55
N LEU A 289 1.56 -10.41 6.26
CA LEU A 289 1.87 -9.24 7.08
C LEU A 289 1.32 -9.38 8.51
N PHE A 290 0.07 -9.82 8.68
CA PHE A 290 -0.56 -9.86 10.00
C PHE A 290 -0.52 -11.23 10.65
N PHE A 291 -1.14 -12.24 10.03
CA PHE A 291 -1.35 -13.53 10.69
C PHE A 291 -0.03 -14.25 10.95
N ILE A 292 0.84 -14.34 9.94
CA ILE A 292 2.13 -15.02 10.13
C ILE A 292 2.98 -14.29 11.18
N ASN A 293 3.05 -12.96 11.15
CA ASN A 293 3.84 -12.23 12.14
C ASN A 293 3.23 -12.26 13.55
N LEU A 294 1.91 -12.37 13.71
CA LEU A 294 1.28 -12.29 15.04
C LEU A 294 0.96 -13.66 15.66
N VAL A 295 0.79 -14.70 14.85
CA VAL A 295 0.28 -16.01 15.31
C VAL A 295 1.35 -17.10 15.23
N THR A 296 2.33 -16.97 14.33
CA THR A 296 3.37 -17.99 14.19
C THR A 296 4.66 -17.58 14.89
N SER A 297 5.17 -18.48 15.73
CA SER A 297 6.53 -18.40 16.26
C SER A 297 7.50 -18.92 15.20
N GLY A 298 8.47 -18.12 14.80
CA GLY A 298 9.49 -18.52 13.82
C GLY A 298 10.67 -17.56 13.81
N LEU A 299 11.80 -18.02 13.24
CA LEU A 299 13.06 -17.26 13.14
C LEU A 299 12.90 -15.91 12.39
N HIS A 300 11.81 -15.76 11.65
CA HIS A 300 11.44 -14.58 10.88
C HIS A 300 10.36 -13.69 11.51
N SER A 301 9.92 -14.00 12.72
CA SER A 301 8.88 -13.21 13.40
C SER A 301 9.47 -11.88 13.89
N TYR A 302 8.91 -10.77 13.41
CA TYR A 302 9.24 -9.41 13.89
C TYR A 302 8.40 -9.00 15.11
N ALA A 303 7.62 -9.93 15.65
CA ALA A 303 6.55 -9.59 16.57
C ALA A 303 7.08 -8.99 17.88
N GLY A 304 8.27 -9.39 18.33
CA GLY A 304 8.75 -8.98 19.67
C GLY A 304 7.77 -9.36 20.80
N VAL A 305 6.80 -10.23 20.49
CA VAL A 305 5.83 -10.88 21.37
C VAL A 305 5.94 -12.39 21.20
#